data_AF-A0A9X0CXE1-F1
#
_entry.id   AF-A0A9X0CXE1-F1
#
_cell.length_a   1.000
_cell.length_b   1.000
_cell.length_c   1.000
_cell.angle_alpha   90.00
_cell.angle_beta   90.00
_cell.angle_gamma   90.00
#
_symmetry.space_group_name_H-M   'P 1'
#
loop_
_entity.id
_entity.type
_entity.pdbx_description
1 polymer ?
#
loop_
_entity_poly.entity_id
_entity_poly.type
_entity_poly.pdbx_seq_one_letter_code
_entity_poly.pdbx_strand_id
1 'polypeptide(L)'
;MDLEQMEVQNAQSPMIENEGSSFSNTEHAIIQAAVFIEDAVQYRSIHHKVDSKSLWMYRWYYSKPVRWGYNLIIFFYLMLAFVEKPSSLTLSPDPRFRGKRPDPPCGVTESLEIIFLVCFVCDLVVKRIRIHRLLRPFFLLQNSSLMKKLLKDAE
;
A
#
# COMPACT_ATOMS: atom_id res chain seq x y z
N MET A 1 -60.70 6.07 -16.67
CA MET A 1 -59.56 6.63 -15.90
C MET A 1 -59.06 5.45 -15.11
N ASP A 2 -58.17 4.71 -15.74
CA ASP A 2 -58.17 3.25 -15.62
C ASP A 2 -57.27 2.81 -14.49
N LEU A 3 -57.88 2.06 -13.56
CA LEU A 3 -57.28 1.46 -12.38
C LEU A 3 -56.25 0.36 -12.72
N GLU A 4 -55.87 0.22 -13.99
CA GLU A 4 -54.84 -0.69 -14.49
C GLU A 4 -53.50 0.04 -14.74
N GLN A 5 -53.52 1.37 -14.91
CA GLN A 5 -52.32 2.17 -15.18
C GLN A 5 -51.58 2.62 -13.90
N MET A 6 -52.13 2.32 -12.72
CA MET A 6 -51.52 2.69 -11.43
C MET A 6 -50.64 1.57 -10.84
N GLU A 7 -50.84 0.29 -11.21
CA GLU A 7 -49.99 -0.82 -10.77
C GLU A 7 -48.70 -0.94 -11.59
N VAL A 8 -48.74 -0.63 -12.88
CA VAL A 8 -47.58 -0.79 -13.78
C VAL A 8 -46.44 0.17 -13.43
N GLN A 9 -46.74 1.33 -12.82
CA GLN A 9 -45.72 2.29 -12.40
C GLN A 9 -45.14 2.02 -11.01
N ASN A 10 -45.84 1.24 -10.16
CA ASN A 10 -45.36 0.87 -8.82
C ASN A 10 -44.52 -0.42 -8.80
N ALA A 11 -44.64 -1.27 -9.82
CA ALA A 11 -43.81 -2.48 -9.97
C ALA A 11 -42.39 -2.22 -10.53
N GLN A 12 -42.14 -1.04 -11.11
CA GLN A 12 -40.86 -0.72 -11.77
C GLN A 12 -39.79 -0.16 -10.82
N SER A 13 -40.17 0.33 -9.63
CA SER A 13 -39.24 1.02 -8.72
C SER A 13 -38.46 0.16 -7.68
N PRO A 14 -38.80 -1.10 -7.36
CA PRO A 14 -37.96 -1.90 -6.44
C PRO A 14 -36.88 -2.75 -7.15
N MET A 15 -36.93 -2.88 -8.48
CA MET A 15 -36.02 -3.78 -9.23
C MET A 15 -34.70 -3.13 -9.66
N ILE A 16 -34.68 -1.80 -9.84
CA ILE A 16 -33.47 -1.08 -10.30
C ILE A 16 -32.44 -0.95 -9.17
N GLU A 17 -32.88 -0.80 -7.92
CA GLU A 17 -31.99 -0.73 -6.75
C GLU A 17 -31.37 -2.09 -6.40
N ASN A 18 -32.11 -3.19 -6.66
CA ASN A 18 -31.67 -4.55 -6.39
C ASN A 18 -30.61 -5.03 -7.40
N GLU A 19 -30.78 -4.74 -8.69
CA GLU A 19 -29.76 -5.04 -9.71
C GLU A 19 -28.46 -4.26 -9.49
N GLY A 20 -28.54 -2.97 -9.12
CA GLY A 20 -27.35 -2.16 -8.84
C GLY A 20 -26.53 -2.69 -7.65
N SER A 21 -27.22 -3.14 -6.60
CA SER A 21 -26.57 -3.75 -5.43
C SER A 21 -25.93 -5.11 -5.78
N SER A 22 -26.64 -5.95 -6.53
CA SER A 22 -26.16 -7.27 -6.98
C SER A 22 -24.93 -7.16 -7.89
N PHE A 23 -24.95 -6.20 -8.82
CA PHE A 23 -23.83 -5.92 -9.72
C PHE A 23 -22.59 -5.46 -8.95
N SER A 24 -22.73 -4.52 -8.01
CA SER A 24 -21.62 -4.04 -7.19
C SER A 24 -20.99 -5.15 -6.32
N ASN A 25 -21.81 -6.04 -5.75
CA ASN A 25 -21.33 -7.19 -4.98
C ASN A 25 -20.56 -8.18 -5.87
N THR A 26 -21.01 -8.38 -7.10
CA THR A 26 -20.36 -9.24 -8.09
C THR A 26 -19.01 -8.64 -8.51
N GLU A 27 -18.93 -7.34 -8.79
CA GLU A 27 -17.67 -6.66 -9.10
C GLU A 27 -16.65 -6.78 -7.96
N HIS A 28 -17.11 -6.62 -6.71
CA HIS A 28 -16.25 -6.79 -5.53
C HIS A 28 -15.71 -8.22 -5.41
N ALA A 29 -16.56 -9.24 -5.64
CA ALA A 29 -16.14 -10.64 -5.64
C ALA A 29 -15.12 -10.93 -6.75
N ILE A 30 -15.29 -10.37 -7.95
CA ILE A 30 -14.35 -10.50 -9.07
C ILE A 30 -12.99 -9.88 -8.71
N ILE A 31 -12.98 -8.64 -8.18
CA ILE A 31 -11.73 -7.95 -7.79
C ILE A 31 -11.00 -8.71 -6.68
N GLN A 32 -11.75 -9.24 -5.71
CA GLN A 32 -11.20 -10.05 -4.64
C GLN A 32 -10.57 -11.35 -5.17
N ALA A 33 -11.28 -12.07 -6.05
CA ALA A 33 -10.78 -13.31 -6.65
C ALA A 33 -9.49 -13.06 -7.45
N ALA A 34 -9.45 -12.00 -8.26
CA ALA A 34 -8.27 -11.61 -9.02
C ALA A 34 -7.06 -11.35 -8.10
N VAL A 35 -7.27 -10.62 -7.01
CA VAL A 35 -6.20 -10.33 -6.03
C VAL A 35 -5.68 -11.59 -5.34
N PHE A 36 -6.55 -12.55 -5.00
CA PHE A 36 -6.11 -13.82 -4.42
C PHE A 36 -5.31 -14.70 -5.41
N ILE A 37 -5.69 -14.70 -6.68
CA ILE A 37 -4.92 -15.41 -7.72
C ILE A 37 -3.54 -14.75 -7.90
N GLU A 38 -3.47 -13.42 -7.96
CA GLU A 38 -2.20 -12.69 -8.05
C GLU A 38 -1.30 -12.96 -6.83
N ASP A 39 -1.87 -12.98 -5.62
CA ASP A 39 -1.13 -13.26 -4.39
C ASP A 39 -0.59 -14.69 -4.36
N ALA A 40 -1.37 -15.66 -4.84
CA ALA A 40 -0.94 -17.06 -4.96
C ALA A 40 0.22 -17.22 -5.95
N VAL A 41 0.13 -16.57 -7.13
CA VAL A 41 1.19 -16.58 -8.15
C VAL A 41 2.47 -15.92 -7.63
N GLN A 42 2.33 -14.88 -6.82
CA GLN A 42 3.45 -14.09 -6.32
C GLN A 42 3.91 -14.51 -4.90
N TYR A 43 3.45 -15.67 -4.40
CA TYR A 43 3.81 -16.25 -3.10
C TYR A 43 3.64 -15.28 -1.92
N ARG A 44 2.52 -14.55 -1.89
CA ARG A 44 2.22 -13.59 -0.82
C ARG A 44 1.15 -14.13 0.13
N SER A 45 1.30 -13.84 1.42
CA SER A 45 0.32 -14.21 2.45
C SER A 45 -0.94 -13.33 2.42
N ILE A 46 -2.09 -13.97 2.64
CA ILE A 46 -3.41 -13.33 2.65
C ILE A 46 -3.70 -12.78 4.05
N HIS A 47 -3.07 -11.66 4.39
CA HIS A 47 -3.30 -10.98 5.68
C HIS A 47 -3.74 -9.52 5.50
N HIS A 48 -4.54 -9.24 4.47
CA HIS A 48 -5.08 -7.92 4.20
C HIS A 48 -6.61 -7.90 4.31
N LYS A 49 -7.18 -6.77 4.73
CA LYS A 49 -8.63 -6.58 4.79
C LYS A 49 -9.20 -6.60 3.37
N VAL A 50 -10.28 -7.36 3.19
CA VAL A 50 -11.01 -7.52 1.92
C VAL A 50 -12.15 -6.51 1.86
N ASP A 51 -11.80 -5.23 1.78
CA ASP A 51 -12.74 -4.11 1.70
C ASP A 51 -12.43 -3.34 0.41
N SER A 52 -13.44 -2.81 -0.28
CA SER A 52 -13.28 -2.31 -1.66
C SER A 52 -12.19 -1.23 -1.76
N LYS A 53 -12.10 -0.34 -0.77
CA LYS A 53 -11.05 0.70 -0.68
C LYS A 53 -9.68 0.14 -0.32
N SER A 54 -9.60 -0.89 0.52
CA SER A 54 -8.32 -1.49 0.90
C SER A 54 -7.73 -2.37 -0.20
N LEU A 55 -8.58 -3.06 -0.98
CA LEU A 55 -8.22 -3.79 -2.20
C LEU A 55 -7.68 -2.85 -3.28
N TRP A 56 -8.32 -1.69 -3.47
CA TRP A 56 -7.83 -0.69 -4.43
C TRP A 56 -6.44 -0.15 -4.06
N MET A 57 -6.24 0.27 -2.80
CA MET A 57 -4.93 0.72 -2.31
C MET A 57 -3.88 -0.40 -2.39
N TYR A 58 -4.29 -1.65 -2.15
CA TYR A 58 -3.42 -2.81 -2.25
C TYR A 58 -2.92 -3.05 -3.68
N ARG A 59 -3.84 -3.01 -4.65
CA ARG A 59 -3.53 -3.14 -6.09
C ARG A 59 -2.61 -2.02 -6.56
N TRP A 60 -2.88 -0.78 -6.13
CA TRP A 60 -2.00 0.36 -6.42
C TRP A 60 -0.60 0.16 -5.86
N TYR A 61 -0.48 -0.21 -4.58
CA TYR A 61 0.79 -0.40 -3.91
C TYR A 61 1.64 -1.51 -4.54
N TYR A 62 1.01 -2.59 -5.01
CA TYR A 62 1.72 -3.73 -5.59
C TYR A 62 1.90 -3.66 -7.10
N SER A 63 1.41 -2.60 -7.72
CA SER A 63 1.55 -2.35 -9.14
C SER A 63 3.03 -2.36 -9.58
N LYS A 64 3.26 -2.81 -10.82
CA LYS A 64 4.59 -2.83 -11.46
C LYS A 64 5.31 -1.47 -11.40
N PRO A 65 4.68 -0.31 -11.68
CA PRO A 65 5.37 0.97 -11.63
C PRO A 65 5.81 1.37 -10.21
N VAL A 66 4.99 1.10 -9.17
CA VAL A 66 5.38 1.42 -7.78
C VAL A 66 6.58 0.57 -7.36
N ARG A 67 6.59 -0.72 -7.70
CA ARG A 67 7.72 -1.61 -7.42
C ARG A 67 8.99 -1.18 -8.17
N TRP A 68 8.85 -0.83 -9.44
CA TRP A 68 9.96 -0.36 -10.26
C TRP A 68 10.51 0.98 -9.76
N GLY A 69 9.64 1.92 -9.39
CA GLY A 69 10.02 3.20 -8.81
C GLY A 69 10.82 3.05 -7.52
N TYR A 70 10.42 2.14 -6.63
CA TYR A 70 11.17 1.86 -5.41
C TYR A 70 12.56 1.25 -5.70
N ASN A 71 12.64 0.31 -6.65
CA ASN A 71 13.93 -0.23 -7.08
C ASN A 71 14.84 0.84 -7.69
N LEU A 72 14.28 1.78 -8.47
CA LEU A 72 15.04 2.92 -8.98
C LEU A 72 15.52 3.84 -7.87
N ILE A 73 14.67 4.15 -6.88
CA ILE A 73 15.06 4.99 -5.73
C ILE A 73 16.24 4.37 -4.98
N ILE A 74 16.19 3.06 -4.69
CA ILE A 74 17.31 2.35 -4.05
C ILE A 74 18.56 2.43 -4.94
N PHE A 75 18.42 2.17 -6.24
CA PHE A 75 19.54 2.25 -7.18
C PHE A 75 20.20 3.63 -7.19
N PHE A 76 19.40 4.70 -7.25
CA PHE A 76 19.91 6.07 -7.22
C PHE A 76 20.55 6.43 -5.87
N TYR A 77 19.99 5.96 -4.75
CA TYR A 77 20.60 6.11 -3.43
C TYR A 77 21.98 5.45 -3.36
N LEU A 78 22.10 4.22 -3.88
CA LEU A 78 23.39 3.52 -3.94
C LEU A 78 24.37 4.20 -4.90
N MET A 79 23.88 4.78 -6.00
CA MET A 79 24.71 5.57 -6.91
C MET A 79 25.21 6.88 -6.28
N LEU A 80 24.41 7.49 -5.40
CA LEU A 80 24.77 8.70 -4.68
C LEU A 80 26.03 8.50 -3.83
N ALA A 81 26.25 7.30 -3.28
CA ALA A 81 27.45 6.94 -2.52
C ALA A 81 28.76 7.08 -3.32
N PHE A 82 28.73 7.01 -4.66
CA PHE A 82 29.92 7.27 -5.48
C PHE A 82 30.25 8.76 -5.63
N VAL A 83 29.24 9.62 -5.49
CA VAL A 83 29.34 11.09 -5.63
C VAL A 83 29.56 11.77 -4.26
N GLU A 84 29.14 11.13 -3.18
CA GLU A 84 29.33 11.61 -1.81
C GLU A 84 30.82 11.77 -1.47
N LYS A 85 31.14 12.65 -0.53
CA LYS A 85 32.50 12.86 -0.06
C LYS A 85 32.91 11.70 0.87
N PRO A 86 34.04 11.00 0.62
CA PRO A 86 34.98 11.19 -0.50
C PRO A 86 34.51 10.60 -1.84
N SER A 87 34.49 11.42 -2.90
CA SER A 87 34.02 10.99 -4.22
C SER A 87 34.87 9.84 -4.78
N SER A 88 34.20 8.76 -5.18
CA SER A 88 34.82 7.55 -5.72
C SER A 88 35.06 7.61 -7.23
N LEU A 89 34.60 8.68 -7.89
CA LEU A 89 34.81 8.98 -9.32
C LEU A 89 36.23 9.52 -9.56
N THR A 90 37.24 8.68 -9.38
CA THR A 90 38.63 8.99 -9.75
C THR A 90 39.11 8.00 -10.81
N LEU A 91 39.77 8.48 -11.87
CA LEU A 91 40.29 7.64 -12.96
C LEU A 91 41.34 6.62 -12.47
N SER A 92 42.13 7.00 -11.45
CA SER A 92 43.13 6.15 -10.81
C SER A 92 42.85 5.99 -9.32
N PRO A 93 42.81 4.75 -8.78
CA PRO A 93 42.70 4.50 -7.35
C PRO A 93 44.05 4.67 -6.62
N ASP A 94 45.17 4.67 -7.33
CA ASP A 94 46.50 4.77 -6.73
C ASP A 94 46.72 6.19 -6.17
N PRO A 95 46.97 6.35 -4.85
CA PRO A 95 47.25 7.65 -4.24
C PRO A 95 48.46 8.37 -4.86
N ARG A 96 49.40 7.63 -5.48
CA ARG A 96 50.61 8.21 -6.12
C ARG A 96 50.29 8.96 -7.41
N PHE A 97 49.27 8.52 -8.14
CA PHE A 97 48.86 9.09 -9.44
C PHE A 97 47.46 9.73 -9.37
N ARG A 98 47.00 10.06 -8.17
CA ARG A 98 45.62 10.49 -7.94
C ARG A 98 45.43 11.96 -8.31
N GLY A 99 44.56 12.23 -9.29
CA GLY A 99 44.10 13.58 -9.62
C GLY A 99 43.18 14.19 -8.54
N LYS A 100 42.79 15.46 -8.75
CA LYS A 100 41.84 16.15 -7.86
C LYS A 100 40.47 15.44 -7.89
N ARG A 101 39.91 15.14 -6.72
CA ARG A 101 38.57 14.54 -6.61
C ARG A 101 37.52 15.58 -6.99
N PRO A 102 36.43 15.19 -7.69
CA PRO A 102 35.29 16.08 -7.88
C PRO A 102 34.69 16.44 -6.52
N ASP A 103 34.66 17.72 -6.19
CA ASP A 103 34.01 18.24 -4.99
C ASP A 103 32.58 18.68 -5.36
N PRO A 104 31.53 17.94 -4.98
CA PRO A 104 30.18 18.42 -5.21
C PRO A 104 29.92 19.72 -4.43
N PRO A 105 29.08 20.63 -4.97
CA PRO A 105 28.66 21.82 -4.23
C PRO A 105 28.03 21.42 -2.90
N CYS A 106 28.26 22.24 -1.86
CA CYS A 106 27.71 21.96 -0.54
C CYS A 106 26.17 21.88 -0.59
N GLY A 107 25.61 20.94 0.18
CA GLY A 107 24.15 20.80 0.34
C GLY A 107 23.42 20.01 -0.73
N VAL A 108 23.99 19.74 -1.92
CA VAL A 108 23.28 18.98 -2.97
C VAL A 108 23.13 17.50 -2.59
N THR A 109 24.20 16.86 -2.12
CA THR A 109 24.17 15.45 -1.72
C THR A 109 23.29 15.26 -0.47
N GLU A 110 23.42 16.15 0.51
CA GLU A 110 22.61 16.17 1.73
C GLU A 110 21.10 16.33 1.43
N SER A 111 20.75 17.21 0.49
CA SER A 111 19.35 17.39 0.07
C SER A 111 18.78 16.12 -0.58
N LEU A 112 19.56 15.45 -1.42
CA LEU A 112 19.14 14.21 -2.08
C LEU A 112 18.97 13.06 -1.07
N GLU A 113 19.85 12.95 -0.09
CA GLU A 113 19.70 11.98 1.00
C GLU A 113 18.43 12.21 1.79
N ILE A 114 18.11 13.47 2.15
CA ILE A 114 16.86 13.80 2.85
C ILE A 114 15.65 13.42 2.00
N ILE A 115 15.66 13.71 0.70
CA ILE A 115 14.57 13.34 -0.22
C ILE A 115 14.39 11.81 -0.26
N PHE A 116 15.48 11.05 -0.41
CA PHE A 116 15.40 9.59 -0.41
C PHE A 116 14.92 9.04 0.93
N LEU A 117 15.41 9.59 2.04
CA LEU A 117 14.98 9.21 3.40
C LEU A 117 13.48 9.46 3.59
N VAL A 118 12.96 10.62 3.17
CA VAL A 118 11.52 10.92 3.20
C VAL A 118 10.73 9.92 2.37
N CYS A 119 11.19 9.56 1.17
CA CYS A 119 10.56 8.53 0.34
C CYS A 119 10.50 7.16 1.05
N PHE A 120 11.60 6.72 1.67
CA PHE A 120 11.64 5.48 2.44
C PHE A 120 10.72 5.52 3.66
N VAL A 121 10.72 6.63 4.41
CA VAL A 121 9.83 6.81 5.58
C VAL A 121 8.37 6.76 5.15
N CYS A 122 7.99 7.41 4.05
CA CYS A 122 6.63 7.33 3.50
C CYS A 122 6.23 5.89 3.17
N ASP A 123 7.09 5.10 2.51
CA ASP A 123 6.82 3.68 2.23
C ASP A 123 6.68 2.86 3.53
N LEU A 124 7.56 3.07 4.50
CA LEU A 124 7.48 2.43 5.80
C LEU A 124 6.19 2.79 6.54
N VAL A 125 5.75 4.05 6.49
CA VAL A 125 4.49 4.51 7.07
C VAL A 125 3.31 3.84 6.39
N VAL A 126 3.28 3.71 5.06
CA VAL A 126 2.21 2.99 4.35
C VAL A 126 2.13 1.52 4.76
N LYS A 127 3.29 0.84 4.86
CA LYS A 127 3.36 -0.55 5.38
C LYS A 127 2.91 -0.64 6.84
N ARG A 128 3.39 0.27 7.69
CA ARG A 128 3.06 0.33 9.13
C ARG A 128 1.59 0.65 9.37
N ILE A 129 1.00 1.62 8.68
CA ILE A 129 -0.43 1.94 8.80
C ILE A 129 -1.27 0.71 8.45
N ARG A 130 -0.88 -0.07 7.44
CA ARG A 130 -1.56 -1.34 7.14
C ARG A 130 -1.44 -2.32 8.31
N ILE A 131 -0.24 -2.51 8.87
CA ILE A 131 0.00 -3.39 10.02
C ILE A 131 -0.78 -2.94 11.27
N HIS A 132 -0.70 -1.66 11.63
CA HIS A 132 -1.33 -1.10 12.83
C HIS A 132 -2.86 -1.05 12.72
N ARG A 133 -3.40 -0.77 11.52
CA ARG A 133 -4.84 -0.82 11.24
C ARG A 133 -5.37 -2.26 11.25
N LEU A 134 -4.53 -3.27 10.98
CA LEU A 134 -4.85 -4.69 11.12
C LEU A 134 -4.70 -5.21 12.56
N LEU A 135 -3.77 -4.67 13.35
CA LEU A 135 -3.55 -5.08 14.75
C LEU A 135 -4.55 -4.48 15.75
N ARG A 136 -5.05 -3.25 15.51
CA ARG A 136 -6.04 -2.60 16.40
C ARG A 136 -7.30 -3.44 16.68
N PRO A 137 -7.98 -4.05 15.69
CA PRO A 137 -9.13 -4.90 15.99
C PRO A 137 -8.72 -6.14 16.80
N PHE A 138 -7.54 -6.72 16.56
CA PHE A 138 -7.09 -7.90 17.30
C PHE A 138 -6.88 -7.62 18.80
N PHE A 139 -6.26 -6.48 19.13
CA PHE A 139 -6.05 -6.04 20.51
C PHE A 139 -7.38 -5.70 21.22
N LEU A 140 -8.30 -5.01 20.54
CA LEU A 140 -9.62 -4.69 21.11
C LEU A 140 -10.50 -5.94 21.28
N LEU A 141 -10.41 -6.91 20.36
CA LEU A 141 -11.11 -8.19 20.46
C LEU A 141 -10.60 -9.04 21.63
N GLN A 142 -9.28 -9.13 21.84
CA GLN A 142 -8.73 -9.84 23.01
C GLN A 142 -9.20 -9.24 24.33
N ASN A 143 -9.19 -7.91 24.47
CA ASN A 143 -9.68 -7.24 25.68
C ASN A 143 -11.19 -7.45 25.89
N SER A 144 -11.99 -7.44 24.82
CA SER A 144 -13.44 -7.71 24.93
C SER A 144 -13.75 -9.16 25.37
N SER A 145 -12.93 -10.12 24.96
CA SER A 145 -13.09 -11.53 25.32
C SER A 145 -12.70 -11.83 26.77
N LEU A 146 -11.70 -11.11 27.30
CA LEU A 146 -11.30 -11.16 28.70
C LEU A 146 -12.36 -10.55 29.62
N MET A 147 -12.95 -9.43 29.19
CA MET A 147 -13.98 -8.73 29.94
C MET A 147 -15.29 -9.53 30.03
N LYS A 148 -15.63 -10.31 28.98
CA LYS A 148 -16.74 -11.27 29.02
C LYS A 148 -16.49 -12.47 29.95
N LYS A 149 -15.23 -12.88 30.13
CA LYS A 149 -14.88 -13.94 31.09
C LYS A 149 -14.98 -13.43 32.53
N LEU A 150 -14.42 -12.26 32.82
CA LEU A 150 -14.52 -11.64 34.14
C LEU A 150 -15.96 -11.31 34.57
N LEU A 151 -16.84 -10.94 33.64
CA LEU A 151 -18.27 -10.73 33.93
C LEU A 151 -19.01 -12.04 34.23
N LYS A 152 -18.60 -13.16 33.63
CA LYS A 152 -19.22 -14.46 33.85
C LYS A 152 -18.72 -15.16 35.12
N ASP A 153 -17.51 -14.82 35.57
CA ASP A 153 -16.97 -15.32 36.84
C ASP A 153 -17.50 -14.52 38.06
N ALA A 154 -18.21 -13.41 37.82
CA ALA A 154 -18.79 -12.54 38.85
C ALA A 154 -20.30 -12.76 39.11
N GLU A 155 -20.93 -13.65 38.35
CA GLU A 155 -22.31 -14.14 38.54
C GLU A 155 -22.28 -15.56 39.14
#